data_AF-A0AAW5S3C7-F1
#
_entry.id   AF-A0AAW5S3C7-F1
#
_cell.length_a   1.000
_cell.length_b   1.000
_cell.length_c   1.000
_cell.angle_alpha   90.00
_cell.angle_beta   90.00
_cell.angle_gamma   90.00
#
_symmetry.space_group_name_H-M   'P 1'
#
loop_
_entity.id
_entity.type
_entity.pdbx_description
1 polymer ?
#
loop_
_entity_poly.entity_id
_entity_poly.type
_entity_poly.pdbx_seq_one_letter_code
_entity_poly.pdbx_strand_id
1 'polypeptide(L)'
;MPDDTTLPADAPAPWDTVDDELPRRITPEWITDILATNHGWDILRTHLTPQHKGEPYQASWRALWRTLAFDGRWRARVTRRLRADQQIAHDALTGNRLDPDEQARARRFIRAADDAINRLGNEADQAMAWAGAKYARHPPVIRELLETLVVAIDDHRAGLIGDDELHGVLETLGIDPRQRGISEAAVERARAKYRGNRRR
;
A
#
# COMPACT_ATOMS: atom_id res chain seq x y z
N MET A 1 17.51 24.88 4.72
CA MET A 1 16.59 23.91 5.33
C MET A 1 15.69 24.70 6.28
N PRO A 2 14.48 25.09 5.89
CA PRO A 2 13.57 25.70 6.83
C PRO A 2 12.78 24.60 7.56
N ASP A 3 12.86 24.62 8.89
CA ASP A 3 11.85 24.04 9.77
C ASP A 3 10.54 24.79 9.52
N ASP A 4 9.54 24.07 9.02
CA ASP A 4 8.22 24.62 8.69
C ASP A 4 7.16 23.86 9.53
N THR A 5 7.25 24.02 10.85
CA THR A 5 6.35 23.40 11.84
C THR A 5 5.18 24.29 12.24
N THR A 6 5.05 25.48 11.65
CA THR A 6 3.93 26.39 11.88
C THR A 6 3.13 26.55 10.60
N LEU A 7 1.91 26.02 10.58
CA LEU A 7 0.96 26.30 9.51
C LEU A 7 0.75 27.83 9.41
N PRO A 8 0.79 28.42 8.20
CA PRO A 8 0.35 29.80 8.02
C PRO A 8 -1.14 29.92 8.39
N ALA A 9 -1.54 31.09 8.87
CA ALA A 9 -2.86 31.34 9.47
C ALA A 9 -4.08 31.02 8.58
N ASP A 10 -3.87 30.90 7.25
CA ASP A 10 -4.90 30.61 6.25
C ASP A 10 -4.79 29.20 5.62
N ALA A 11 -3.90 28.33 6.13
CA ALA A 11 -3.85 26.94 5.67
C ALA A 11 -5.02 26.14 6.26
N PRO A 12 -5.75 25.33 5.45
CA PRO A 12 -6.85 24.51 5.96
C PRO A 12 -6.34 23.56 7.04
N ALA A 13 -7.14 23.38 8.10
CA ALA A 13 -6.74 22.53 9.19
C ALA A 13 -6.66 21.06 8.71
N PRO A 14 -5.74 20.23 9.23
CA PRO A 14 -5.61 18.85 8.78
C PRO A 14 -6.85 17.98 8.97
N TRP A 15 -7.76 18.37 9.87
CA TRP A 15 -9.04 17.68 10.13
C TRP A 15 -10.21 18.22 9.30
N ASP A 16 -9.97 19.18 8.42
CA ASP A 16 -10.95 19.63 7.43
C ASP A 16 -10.87 18.73 6.20
N THR A 17 -12.01 18.14 5.83
CA THR A 17 -12.13 17.24 4.69
C THR A 17 -12.51 18.01 3.43
N VAL A 18 -11.99 17.58 2.29
CA VAL A 18 -12.41 18.08 0.97
C VAL A 18 -13.50 17.19 0.39
N ASP A 19 -14.35 17.75 -0.47
CA ASP A 19 -15.35 16.99 -1.23
C ASP A 19 -14.71 16.47 -2.53
N ASP A 20 -13.90 15.42 -2.39
CA ASP A 20 -13.24 14.74 -3.51
C ASP A 20 -13.45 13.23 -3.45
N GLU A 21 -13.63 12.62 -4.61
CA GLU A 21 -13.81 11.18 -4.74
C GLU A 21 -12.52 10.47 -5.18
N LEU A 22 -12.29 9.27 -4.64
CA LEU A 22 -11.25 8.38 -5.16
C LEU A 22 -11.60 7.93 -6.59
N PRO A 23 -10.61 7.85 -7.49
CA PRO A 23 -10.86 7.28 -8.81
C PRO A 23 -11.17 5.78 -8.67
N ARG A 24 -11.92 5.26 -9.65
CA ARG A 24 -12.30 3.83 -9.71
C ARG A 24 -11.12 2.86 -9.73
N ARG A 25 -9.94 3.33 -10.13
CA ARG A 25 -8.73 2.52 -10.22
C ARG A 25 -7.56 3.26 -9.60
N ILE A 26 -7.06 2.72 -8.50
CA ILE A 26 -5.80 3.16 -7.90
C ILE A 26 -4.65 2.44 -8.61
N THR A 27 -3.64 3.20 -9.04
CA THR A 27 -2.37 2.66 -9.54
C THR A 27 -1.19 3.36 -8.88
N PRO A 28 0.01 2.76 -8.88
CA PRO A 28 1.22 3.41 -8.37
C PRO A 28 1.54 4.74 -9.06
N GLU A 29 1.25 4.85 -10.36
CA GLU A 29 1.43 6.07 -11.14
C GLU A 29 0.49 7.16 -10.66
N TRP A 30 -0.80 6.84 -10.51
CA TRP A 30 -1.78 7.79 -9.97
C TRP A 30 -1.41 8.26 -8.56
N ILE A 31 -0.91 7.38 -7.68
CA ILE A 31 -0.42 7.76 -6.35
C ILE A 31 0.76 8.74 -6.43
N THR A 32 1.64 8.52 -7.38
CA THR A 32 2.81 9.40 -7.58
C THR A 32 2.35 10.79 -8.02
N ASP A 33 1.40 10.86 -8.95
CA ASP A 33 0.87 12.11 -9.48
C ASP A 33 0.09 12.88 -8.40
N ILE A 34 -0.79 12.21 -7.67
CA ILE A 34 -1.62 12.85 -6.63
C ILE A 34 -0.76 13.38 -5.47
N LEU A 35 0.15 12.56 -4.92
CA LEU A 35 0.98 12.94 -3.76
C LEU A 35 2.14 13.88 -4.11
N ALA A 36 2.34 14.20 -5.40
CA ALA A 36 3.21 15.29 -5.81
C ALA A 36 2.61 16.67 -5.50
N THR A 37 1.30 16.75 -5.25
CA THR A 37 0.56 18.00 -5.01
C THR A 37 0.11 18.14 -3.56
N ASN A 38 -0.17 19.37 -3.10
CA ASN A 38 -0.78 19.60 -1.79
C ASN A 38 -2.21 19.06 -1.73
N HIS A 39 -2.97 19.24 -2.81
CA HIS A 39 -4.35 18.72 -2.95
C HIS A 39 -4.43 17.20 -2.76
N GLY A 40 -3.42 16.46 -3.20
CA GLY A 40 -3.38 15.02 -2.98
C GLY A 40 -3.29 14.60 -1.51
N TRP A 41 -2.72 15.44 -0.65
CA TRP A 41 -2.72 15.21 0.79
C TRP A 41 -4.11 15.43 1.40
N ASP A 42 -4.87 16.39 0.89
CA ASP A 42 -6.24 16.65 1.34
C ASP A 42 -7.18 15.50 0.96
N ILE A 43 -7.00 14.93 -0.23
CA ILE A 43 -7.67 13.70 -0.65
C ILE A 43 -7.30 12.54 0.30
N LEU A 44 -6.01 12.37 0.62
CA LEU A 44 -5.58 11.30 1.53
C LEU A 44 -6.17 11.46 2.94
N ARG A 45 -6.22 12.69 3.47
CA ARG A 45 -6.86 13.01 4.78
C ARG A 45 -8.36 12.71 4.77
N THR A 46 -9.03 13.06 3.68
CA THR A 46 -10.46 12.78 3.49
C THR A 46 -10.74 11.27 3.50
N HIS A 47 -9.82 10.44 2.98
CA HIS A 47 -10.00 9.00 2.91
C HIS A 47 -9.24 8.19 3.97
N LEU A 48 -8.87 8.79 5.11
CA LEU A 48 -8.33 8.06 6.28
C LEU A 48 -9.27 6.95 6.74
N THR A 49 -10.56 7.24 6.73
CA THR A 49 -11.66 6.29 6.88
C THR A 49 -12.48 6.21 5.59
N PRO A 50 -13.20 5.11 5.36
CA PRO A 50 -14.07 5.00 4.19
C PRO A 50 -15.26 5.99 4.30
N GLN A 51 -15.44 6.84 3.29
CA GLN A 51 -16.56 7.79 3.19
C GLN A 51 -17.88 7.11 2.78
N HIS A 52 -17.81 6.04 1.99
CA HIS A 52 -18.98 5.29 1.52
C HIS A 52 -18.82 3.80 1.77
N LYS A 53 -19.94 3.08 1.96
CA LYS A 53 -19.95 1.63 2.25
C LYS A 53 -20.16 0.74 1.02
N GLY A 54 -20.22 1.30 -0.19
CA GLY A 54 -20.52 0.58 -1.43
C GLY A 54 -19.31 0.33 -2.34
N GLU A 55 -19.48 -0.62 -3.25
CA GLU A 55 -18.58 -0.77 -4.41
C GLU A 55 -18.96 0.22 -5.52
N PRO A 56 -18.00 0.70 -6.35
CA PRO A 56 -16.58 0.32 -6.41
C PRO A 56 -15.66 1.12 -5.44
N TYR A 57 -16.24 1.99 -4.61
CA TYR A 57 -15.46 2.86 -3.72
C TYR A 57 -14.66 2.04 -2.70
N GLN A 58 -15.25 1.03 -2.09
CA GLN A 58 -14.57 0.17 -1.11
C GLN A 58 -13.36 -0.57 -1.71
N ALA A 59 -13.45 -1.07 -2.94
CA ALA A 59 -12.30 -1.62 -3.64
C ALA A 59 -11.20 -0.56 -3.87
N SER A 60 -11.58 0.65 -4.27
CA SER A 60 -10.65 1.76 -4.53
C SER A 60 -9.95 2.21 -3.24
N TRP A 61 -10.68 2.35 -2.14
CA TRP A 61 -10.14 2.69 -0.83
C TRP A 61 -9.16 1.62 -0.32
N ARG A 62 -9.50 0.34 -0.43
CA ARG A 62 -8.57 -0.76 -0.08
C ARG A 62 -7.33 -0.75 -0.97
N ALA A 63 -7.49 -0.47 -2.26
CA ALA A 63 -6.38 -0.40 -3.21
C ALA A 63 -5.42 0.77 -2.93
N LEU A 64 -5.94 1.93 -2.49
CA LEU A 64 -5.14 3.08 -2.04
C LEU A 64 -4.16 2.66 -0.95
N TRP A 65 -4.69 2.20 0.18
CA TRP A 65 -3.89 1.88 1.36
C TRP A 65 -2.87 0.78 1.10
N ARG A 66 -3.26 -0.27 0.36
CA ARG A 66 -2.34 -1.35 0.01
C ARG A 66 -1.23 -0.90 -0.92
N THR A 67 -1.55 -0.09 -1.93
CA THR A 67 -0.53 0.37 -2.89
C THR A 67 0.47 1.31 -2.20
N LEU A 68 0.01 2.16 -1.27
CA LEU A 68 0.89 2.96 -0.41
C LEU A 68 1.77 2.10 0.50
N ALA A 69 1.20 1.07 1.13
CA ALA A 69 1.92 0.20 2.05
C ALA A 69 3.00 -0.66 1.37
N PHE A 70 2.74 -1.10 0.13
CA PHE A 70 3.65 -1.92 -0.68
C PHE A 70 4.84 -1.13 -1.22
N ASP A 71 4.86 0.20 -1.13
CA ASP A 71 6.02 1.01 -1.46
C ASP A 71 6.61 1.61 -0.17
N GLY A 72 7.80 1.16 0.21
CA GLY A 72 8.47 1.61 1.44
C GLY A 72 8.71 3.12 1.50
N ARG A 73 8.91 3.79 0.35
CA ARG A 73 9.11 5.25 0.31
C ARG A 73 7.79 5.97 0.55
N TRP A 74 6.71 5.51 -0.10
CA TRP A 74 5.38 6.09 0.12
C TRP A 74 4.88 5.85 1.53
N ARG A 75 5.02 4.63 2.04
CA ARG A 75 4.70 4.29 3.43
C ARG A 75 5.40 5.24 4.40
N ALA A 76 6.73 5.38 4.30
CA ALA A 76 7.48 6.27 5.17
C ALA A 76 7.05 7.74 5.05
N ARG A 77 6.77 8.22 3.83
CA ARG A 77 6.33 9.59 3.57
C ARG A 77 4.95 9.86 4.14
N VAL A 78 3.98 8.98 3.91
CA VAL A 78 2.61 9.10 4.43
C VAL A 78 2.61 9.00 5.95
N THR A 79 3.30 8.03 6.56
CA THR A 79 3.41 7.93 8.02
C THR A 79 4.00 9.20 8.63
N ARG A 80 5.07 9.75 8.05
CA ARG A 80 5.67 11.01 8.54
C ARG A 80 4.68 12.17 8.44
N ARG A 81 3.98 12.30 7.32
CA ARG A 81 3.01 13.39 7.11
C ARG A 81 1.83 13.28 8.08
N LEU A 82 1.25 12.09 8.25
CA LEU A 82 0.15 11.87 9.17
C LEU A 82 0.54 12.16 10.63
N ARG A 83 1.76 11.80 11.05
CA ARG A 83 2.26 12.17 12.38
C ARG A 83 2.43 13.67 12.57
N ALA A 84 2.91 14.38 11.55
CA ALA A 84 2.99 15.85 11.60
C ALA A 84 1.60 16.48 11.70
N ASP A 85 0.64 15.99 10.91
CA ASP A 85 -0.75 16.45 10.97
C ASP A 85 -1.42 16.14 12.32
N GLN A 86 -1.13 14.98 12.93
CA GLN A 86 -1.57 14.64 14.28
C GLN A 86 -1.00 15.60 15.32
N GLN A 87 0.28 15.98 15.21
CA GLN A 87 0.91 16.94 16.12
C GLN A 87 0.19 18.30 16.05
N ILE A 88 -0.10 18.78 14.85
CA ILE A 88 -0.87 20.02 14.63
C ILE A 88 -2.25 19.95 15.31
N ALA A 89 -2.96 18.83 15.17
CA ALA A 89 -4.25 18.61 15.82
C ALA A 89 -4.14 18.55 17.35
N HIS A 90 -3.09 17.94 17.89
CA HIS A 90 -2.82 17.93 19.33
C HIS A 90 -2.54 19.34 19.87
N ASP A 91 -1.70 20.12 19.19
CA ASP A 91 -1.36 21.47 19.61
C ASP A 91 -2.58 22.40 19.60
N ALA A 92 -3.45 22.26 18.59
CA ALA A 92 -4.69 23.03 18.50
C ALA A 92 -5.68 22.69 19.64
N LEU A 93 -5.79 21.40 20.00
CA LEU A 93 -6.59 20.94 21.13
C LEU A 93 -6.05 21.47 22.47
N THR A 94 -4.73 21.41 22.70
CA THR A 94 -4.11 21.90 23.94
C THR A 94 -4.16 23.42 24.05
N GLY A 95 -4.07 24.15 22.93
CA GLY A 95 -4.18 25.60 22.91
C GLY A 95 -5.56 26.14 23.24
N ASN A 96 -6.59 25.29 23.33
CA ASN A 96 -7.99 25.64 23.57
C ASN A 96 -8.51 26.75 22.64
N ARG A 97 -8.03 26.77 21.39
CA ARG A 97 -8.38 27.77 20.36
C ARG A 97 -9.55 27.32 19.47
N LEU A 98 -10.00 26.08 19.65
CA LEU A 98 -11.00 25.43 18.83
C LEU A 98 -12.36 25.45 19.52
N ASP A 99 -13.42 25.65 18.75
CA ASP A 99 -14.78 25.47 19.24
C ASP A 99 -15.08 23.97 19.54
N PRO A 100 -16.18 23.64 20.25
CA PRO A 100 -16.49 22.25 20.60
C PRO A 100 -16.61 21.30 19.40
N ASP A 101 -17.09 21.78 18.25
CA ASP A 101 -17.29 20.98 17.05
C ASP A 101 -15.95 20.70 16.34
N GLU A 102 -15.08 21.71 16.28
CA GLU A 102 -13.70 21.63 15.82
C GLU A 102 -12.87 20.70 16.69
N GLN A 103 -12.99 20.79 18.01
CA GLN A 103 -12.34 19.85 18.94
C GLN A 103 -12.78 18.42 18.66
N ALA A 104 -14.06 18.20 18.38
CA ALA A 104 -14.57 16.88 18.04
C ALA A 104 -14.03 16.37 16.70
N ARG A 105 -13.92 17.24 15.67
CA ARG A 105 -13.28 16.92 14.38
C ARG A 105 -11.81 16.55 14.55
N ALA A 106 -11.03 17.37 15.26
CA ALA A 106 -9.61 17.13 15.53
C ALA A 106 -9.38 15.78 16.25
N ARG A 107 -10.18 15.46 17.28
CA ARG A 107 -10.09 14.16 18.00
C ARG A 107 -10.47 12.96 17.13
N ARG A 108 -11.39 13.12 16.17
CA ARG A 108 -11.71 12.07 15.19
C ARG A 108 -10.57 11.89 14.20
N PHE A 109 -10.02 12.98 13.70
CA PHE A 109 -8.87 12.98 12.79
C PHE A 109 -7.66 12.26 13.40
N ILE A 110 -7.29 12.59 14.63
CA ILE A 110 -6.14 11.96 15.32
C ILE A 110 -6.29 10.43 15.36
N ARG A 111 -7.47 9.93 15.72
CA ARG A 111 -7.79 8.50 15.74
C ARG A 111 -7.74 7.88 14.34
N ALA A 112 -8.35 8.53 13.35
CA ALA A 112 -8.37 8.07 11.98
C ALA A 112 -6.96 8.00 11.36
N ALA A 113 -6.09 8.95 11.70
CA ALA A 113 -4.69 8.96 11.28
C ALA A 113 -3.89 7.82 11.93
N ASP A 114 -4.13 7.52 13.21
CA ASP A 114 -3.49 6.38 13.89
C ASP A 114 -3.92 5.05 13.27
N ASP A 115 -5.22 4.86 13.07
CA ASP A 115 -5.78 3.69 12.39
C ASP A 115 -5.19 3.52 10.97
N ALA A 116 -4.99 4.62 10.24
CA ALA A 116 -4.39 4.61 8.92
C ALA A 116 -2.89 4.23 8.97
N ILE A 117 -2.13 4.72 9.94
CA ILE A 117 -0.72 4.34 10.15
C ILE A 117 -0.62 2.86 10.49
N ASN A 118 -1.46 2.36 11.40
CA ASN A 118 -1.51 0.94 11.76
C ASN A 118 -1.88 0.07 10.55
N ARG A 119 -2.84 0.53 9.73
CA ARG A 119 -3.21 -0.13 8.46
C ARG A 119 -2.04 -0.19 7.48
N LEU A 120 -1.27 0.88 7.33
CA LEU A 120 -0.07 0.88 6.48
C LEU A 120 0.97 -0.14 6.94
N GLY A 121 1.12 -0.32 8.26
CA GLY A 121 1.97 -1.36 8.83
C GLY A 121 1.46 -2.76 8.49
N ASN A 122 0.20 -3.05 8.81
CA ASN A 122 -0.40 -4.36 8.56
C ASN A 122 -0.41 -4.75 7.08
N GLU A 123 -0.67 -3.80 6.18
CA GLU A 123 -0.62 -4.05 4.73
C GLU A 123 0.83 -4.25 4.23
N ALA A 124 1.83 -3.68 4.90
CA ALA A 124 3.24 -3.85 4.53
C ALA A 124 3.80 -5.23 4.88
N ASP A 125 3.14 -5.97 5.77
CA ASP A 125 3.50 -7.35 6.15
C ASP A 125 2.79 -8.41 5.28
N GLN A 126 1.95 -7.99 4.32
CA GLN A 126 1.26 -8.93 3.44
C GLN A 126 2.20 -9.54 2.38
N ALA A 127 1.83 -10.72 1.90
CA ALA A 127 2.56 -11.41 0.84
C ALA A 127 2.84 -10.49 -0.36
N MET A 128 4.08 -10.55 -0.86
CA MET A 128 4.63 -9.75 -1.95
C MET A 128 4.72 -8.24 -1.67
N ALA A 129 4.47 -7.75 -0.45
CA ALA A 129 4.63 -6.34 -0.10
C ALA A 129 6.08 -5.87 -0.27
N TRP A 130 7.05 -6.71 0.10
CA TRP A 130 8.48 -6.45 -0.08
C TRP A 130 8.88 -6.28 -1.56
N ALA A 131 8.11 -6.87 -2.49
CA ALA A 131 8.40 -6.86 -3.91
C ALA A 131 7.86 -5.60 -4.64
N GLY A 132 7.13 -4.74 -3.92
CA GLY A 132 6.74 -3.41 -4.38
C GLY A 132 5.28 -3.26 -4.82
N ALA A 133 4.83 -2.01 -4.93
CA ALA A 133 3.45 -1.60 -5.23
C ALA A 133 2.80 -2.25 -6.46
N LYS A 134 3.59 -2.65 -7.47
CA LYS A 134 3.06 -3.35 -8.65
C LYS A 134 2.33 -4.66 -8.33
N TYR A 135 2.64 -5.29 -7.20
CA TYR A 135 2.01 -6.54 -6.76
C TYR A 135 0.72 -6.33 -5.94
N ALA A 136 0.45 -5.11 -5.45
CA ALA A 136 -0.74 -4.78 -4.65
C ALA A 136 -2.07 -5.04 -5.39
N ARG A 137 -2.04 -5.04 -6.73
CA ARG A 137 -3.23 -5.30 -7.57
C ARG A 137 -3.66 -6.76 -7.58
N HIS A 138 -2.80 -7.69 -7.17
CA HIS A 138 -3.10 -9.11 -7.22
C HIS A 138 -3.95 -9.53 -6.00
N PRO A 139 -4.90 -10.48 -6.18
CA PRO A 139 -5.63 -11.06 -5.05
C PRO A 139 -4.68 -11.68 -4.01
N PRO A 140 -5.06 -11.76 -2.72
CA PRO A 140 -4.25 -12.36 -1.66
C PRO A 140 -3.70 -13.74 -2.01
N VAL A 141 -4.56 -14.65 -2.47
CA VAL A 141 -4.17 -16.02 -2.86
C VAL A 141 -3.08 -16.06 -3.95
N ILE A 142 -3.09 -15.11 -4.89
CA ILE A 142 -2.08 -15.04 -5.94
C ILE A 142 -0.77 -14.49 -5.38
N ARG A 143 -0.82 -13.53 -4.45
CA ARG A 143 0.39 -13.00 -3.79
C ARG A 143 1.05 -14.05 -2.93
N GLU A 144 0.27 -14.78 -2.13
CA GLU A 144 0.75 -15.90 -1.31
C GLU A 144 1.43 -16.97 -2.18
N LEU A 145 0.76 -17.42 -3.24
CA LEU A 145 1.34 -18.38 -4.19
C LEU A 145 2.67 -17.88 -4.77
N LEU A 146 2.74 -16.62 -5.21
CA LEU A 146 3.97 -16.04 -5.76
C LEU A 146 5.08 -15.97 -4.72
N GLU A 147 4.76 -15.55 -3.49
CA GLU A 147 5.71 -15.43 -2.41
C GLU A 147 6.27 -16.80 -2.00
N THR A 148 5.40 -17.81 -1.83
CA THR A 148 5.83 -19.18 -1.53
C THR A 148 6.80 -19.71 -2.59
N LEU A 149 6.51 -19.47 -3.87
CA LEU A 149 7.43 -19.88 -4.95
C LEU A 149 8.77 -19.15 -4.89
N VAL A 150 8.77 -17.85 -4.62
CA VAL A 150 10.00 -17.06 -4.53
C VAL A 150 10.85 -17.50 -3.33
N VAL A 151 10.22 -17.68 -2.17
CA VAL A 151 10.89 -18.12 -0.94
C VAL A 151 11.49 -19.52 -1.13
N ALA A 152 10.74 -20.47 -1.70
CA ALA A 152 11.26 -21.81 -1.97
C ALA A 152 12.50 -21.79 -2.90
N ILE A 153 12.49 -20.94 -3.93
CA ILE A 153 13.65 -20.75 -4.82
C ILE A 153 14.84 -20.15 -4.06
N ASP A 154 14.60 -19.21 -3.15
CA ASP A 154 15.67 -18.59 -2.35
C ASP A 154 16.26 -19.56 -1.32
N ASP A 155 15.41 -20.33 -0.65
CA ASP A 155 15.81 -21.39 0.29
C ASP A 155 16.63 -22.47 -0.41
N HIS A 156 16.22 -22.88 -1.62
CA HIS A 156 16.98 -23.81 -2.45
C HIS A 156 18.36 -23.24 -2.81
N ARG A 157 18.40 -21.96 -3.23
CA ARG A 157 19.66 -21.26 -3.54
C ARG A 157 20.57 -21.15 -2.32
N ALA A 158 20.00 -21.02 -1.13
CA ALA A 158 20.72 -20.99 0.14
C ALA A 158 21.14 -22.38 0.64
N GLY A 159 20.71 -23.46 -0.02
CA GLY A 159 20.97 -24.84 0.38
C GLY A 159 20.17 -25.29 1.61
N LEU A 160 19.09 -24.58 1.95
CA LEU A 160 18.18 -24.94 3.04
C LEU A 160 17.23 -26.08 2.66
N ILE A 161 16.92 -26.21 1.38
CA ILE A 161 16.12 -27.30 0.82
C ILE A 161 16.79 -27.89 -0.43
N GLY A 162 16.54 -29.17 -0.70
CA GLY A 162 17.02 -29.88 -1.89
C GLY A 162 16.11 -29.76 -3.11
N ASP A 163 16.52 -30.36 -4.23
CA ASP A 163 15.74 -30.37 -5.49
C ASP A 163 14.36 -31.01 -5.30
N ASP A 164 14.27 -32.12 -4.56
CA ASP A 164 13.01 -32.83 -4.33
C ASP A 164 12.01 -31.98 -3.54
N GLU A 165 12.48 -31.26 -2.52
CA GLU A 165 11.66 -30.36 -1.72
C GLU A 165 11.17 -29.16 -2.57
N LEU A 166 12.06 -28.57 -3.37
CA LEU A 166 11.70 -27.48 -4.29
C LEU A 166 10.63 -27.93 -5.30
N HIS A 167 10.76 -29.14 -5.86
CA HIS A 167 9.74 -29.68 -6.76
C HIS A 167 8.42 -29.98 -6.02
N GLY A 168 8.48 -30.49 -4.78
CA GLY A 168 7.31 -30.76 -3.94
C GLY A 168 6.47 -29.51 -3.62
N VAL A 169 7.08 -28.31 -3.63
CA VAL A 169 6.33 -27.04 -3.50
C VAL A 169 5.32 -26.86 -4.64
N LEU A 170 5.65 -27.26 -5.88
CA LEU A 170 4.74 -27.14 -7.01
C LEU A 170 3.50 -28.03 -6.86
N GLU A 171 3.69 -29.23 -6.31
CA GLU A 171 2.61 -30.17 -5.98
C GLU A 171 1.74 -29.61 -4.86
N THR A 172 2.36 -29.12 -3.78
CA THR A 172 1.66 -28.52 -2.62
C THR A 172 0.79 -27.33 -3.03
N LEU A 173 1.29 -26.49 -3.94
CA LEU A 173 0.55 -25.33 -4.47
C LEU A 173 -0.48 -25.73 -5.57
N GLY A 174 -0.55 -27.00 -5.96
CA GLY A 174 -1.48 -27.51 -6.97
C GLY A 174 -1.20 -27.00 -8.38
N ILE A 175 0.05 -26.64 -8.68
CA ILE A 175 0.48 -26.09 -9.98
C ILE A 175 1.57 -26.93 -10.65
N ASP A 176 1.78 -28.17 -10.21
CA ASP A 176 2.75 -29.09 -10.81
C ASP A 176 2.41 -29.34 -12.31
N PRO A 177 3.32 -28.96 -13.24
CA PRO A 177 3.16 -29.23 -14.66
C PRO A 177 3.00 -30.72 -14.99
N ARG A 178 3.52 -31.64 -14.16
CA ARG A 178 3.40 -33.08 -14.36
C ARG A 178 1.97 -33.58 -14.20
N GLN A 179 1.16 -32.90 -13.38
CA GLN A 179 -0.23 -33.27 -13.12
C GLN A 179 -1.20 -32.65 -14.12
N ARG A 180 -0.92 -31.44 -14.62
CA ARG A 180 -1.86 -30.66 -15.45
C ARG A 180 -1.41 -30.45 -16.90
N GLY A 181 -0.13 -30.65 -17.19
CA GLY A 181 0.49 -30.25 -18.45
C GLY A 181 0.65 -28.73 -18.56
N ILE A 182 1.60 -28.28 -19.39
CA ILE A 182 1.70 -26.90 -19.85
C ILE A 182 1.86 -26.93 -21.36
N SER A 183 1.10 -26.11 -22.08
CA SER A 183 1.25 -26.03 -23.54
C SER A 183 2.64 -25.53 -23.93
N GLU A 184 3.19 -26.05 -25.03
CA GLU A 184 4.51 -25.64 -25.53
C GLU A 184 4.61 -24.13 -25.71
N ALA A 185 3.56 -23.50 -26.23
CA ALA A 185 3.50 -22.04 -26.37
C ALA A 185 3.63 -21.31 -25.02
N ALA A 186 3.03 -21.83 -23.95
CA ALA A 186 3.16 -21.23 -22.62
C ALA A 186 4.57 -21.44 -22.04
N VAL A 187 5.16 -22.63 -22.25
CA VAL A 187 6.53 -22.94 -21.86
C VAL A 187 7.53 -22.02 -22.56
N GLU A 188 7.39 -21.84 -23.88
CA GLU A 188 8.29 -20.99 -24.67
C GLU A 188 8.14 -19.51 -24.32
N ARG A 189 6.91 -19.01 -24.11
CA ARG A 189 6.69 -17.64 -23.59
C ARG A 189 7.37 -17.43 -22.23
N ALA A 190 7.30 -18.41 -21.32
CA ALA A 190 7.95 -18.31 -20.02
C ALA A 190 9.48 -18.33 -20.15
N ARG A 191 10.03 -19.27 -20.92
CA ARG A 191 11.47 -19.40 -21.22
C ARG A 191 12.06 -18.16 -21.83
N ALA A 192 11.36 -17.52 -22.77
CA ALA A 192 11.80 -16.29 -23.39
C ALA A 192 12.06 -15.17 -22.36
N LYS A 193 11.25 -15.08 -21.30
CA LYS A 193 11.39 -14.03 -20.28
C LYS A 193 12.67 -14.16 -19.44
N TYR A 194 13.07 -15.38 -19.05
CA TYR A 194 14.26 -15.56 -18.21
C TYR A 194 15.53 -15.95 -19.00
N ARG A 195 15.41 -16.45 -20.23
CA ARG A 195 16.56 -16.67 -21.14
C ARG A 195 16.92 -15.40 -21.93
N GLY A 196 15.95 -14.51 -22.19
CA GLY A 196 16.10 -13.28 -22.98
C GLY A 196 16.91 -12.16 -22.33
N ASN A 197 17.39 -12.32 -21.09
CA ASN A 197 18.33 -11.39 -20.43
C ASN A 197 19.80 -11.81 -20.55
N ARG A 198 20.15 -12.81 -21.38
CA ARG A 198 21.54 -13.24 -21.64
C ARG A 198 22.18 -12.64 -22.91
N ARG A 199 21.58 -11.59 -23.50
CA ARG A 199 22.20 -10.84 -24.60
C ARG A 199 22.58 -9.43 -24.14
N ARG A 200 23.73 -9.32 -23.49
CA ARG A 200 24.64 -8.18 -23.58
C ARG A 200 26.05 -8.72 -23.57
#